data_AF-A0A0L8GC28-F1
#
_entry.id   AF-A0A0L8GC28-F1
#
_cell.length_a   1.000
_cell.length_b   1.000
_cell.length_c   1.000
_cell.angle_alpha   90.00
_cell.angle_beta   90.00
_cell.angle_gamma   90.00
#
_symmetry.space_group_name_H-M   'P 1'
#
loop_
_entity.id
_entity.type
_entity.pdbx_description
1 polymer ?
#
loop_
_entity_poly.entity_id
_entity_poly.type
_entity_poly.pdbx_seq_one_letter_code
_entity_poly.pdbx_strand_id
1 'polypeptide(L)'
;STITPWVGAKVWGSFGIDIGFASGGIRLTGYLMDVRFPLAVKIPFSQFPVAVTSSLDVIIVPLRLELSAYAKLFLLFTTVTVYRGNLWSYQMEAIKRNIFELTKQKATGSKPVISDLSPSNRTKRSSSSLGEGCQIQQIANRNPKNPAYQLEVFAQNDFSQVKTFYAIGDHAGGNNVADWTKMSEYSVFIPVLLPGGIPLYWTVKVKNSENLESVTSCKLNTYDSSVPDGRFDPSYPFTSRPNTLRGTVIIMDDTPLVEEGRIAIGYGPGDQGVQVMPWRKLKLQKTKERPDEKSELKFFTVPKPGKVTKPSFKSLVTKDSKECSHQCIKTGPKCLSFDYETATSICDMNDVIEGGGIERRRSGSYSHYQRLGTTYMTYVDFDQLNLHHGTPYYINVGVENELGYKNTLPSVPIIPDFTPPEPGPVGNTTQDVIVADGCEAAFNHRCIDVIDTPNHR
;
A
#
# COMPACT_ATOMS: atom_id res chain seq x y z
N SER A 1 -32.98 34.43 -8.11
CA SER A 1 -33.50 35.69 -7.52
C SER A 1 -33.98 36.59 -8.64
N THR A 2 -35.01 37.42 -8.41
CA THR A 2 -35.58 38.29 -9.46
C THR A 2 -35.65 39.73 -8.98
N ILE A 3 -35.09 40.67 -9.76
CA ILE A 3 -35.17 42.12 -9.50
C ILE A 3 -35.99 42.75 -10.62
N THR A 4 -36.96 43.61 -10.29
CA THR A 4 -37.87 44.25 -11.27
C THR A 4 -37.80 45.78 -11.12
N PRO A 5 -36.85 46.46 -11.77
CA PRO A 5 -36.90 47.90 -11.95
C PRO A 5 -38.14 48.27 -12.78
N TRP A 6 -38.75 49.41 -12.47
CA TRP A 6 -39.85 49.95 -13.25
C TRP A 6 -39.67 51.46 -13.45
N VAL A 7 -40.13 51.97 -14.59
CA VAL A 7 -40.18 53.39 -14.94
C VAL A 7 -41.53 53.67 -15.56
N GLY A 8 -42.18 54.76 -15.16
CA GLY A 8 -43.43 55.14 -15.79
C GLY A 8 -43.86 56.59 -15.58
N ALA A 9 -44.77 57.04 -16.46
CA ALA A 9 -45.36 58.37 -16.43
C ALA A 9 -46.81 58.29 -15.96
N LYS A 10 -47.16 59.09 -14.96
CA LYS A 10 -48.49 59.12 -14.34
C LYS A 10 -49.13 60.49 -14.50
N VAL A 11 -50.31 60.52 -15.09
CA VAL A 11 -51.17 61.71 -15.20
C VAL A 11 -52.45 61.45 -14.43
N TRP A 12 -53.01 62.46 -13.79
CA TRP A 12 -54.28 62.32 -13.12
C TRP A 12 -55.09 63.61 -13.23
N GLY A 13 -56.41 63.45 -13.31
CA GLY A 13 -57.39 64.52 -13.23
C GLY A 13 -58.43 64.15 -12.19
N SER A 14 -58.89 65.14 -11.42
CA SER A 14 -59.96 64.92 -10.44
C SER A 14 -61.05 65.96 -10.62
N PHE A 15 -62.28 65.50 -10.48
CA PHE A 15 -63.47 66.32 -10.44
C PHE A 15 -64.20 66.03 -9.14
N GLY A 16 -64.54 67.07 -8.39
CA GLY A 16 -65.20 66.90 -7.10
C GLY A 16 -65.96 68.16 -6.70
N ILE A 17 -66.92 67.96 -5.82
CA ILE A 17 -67.74 69.01 -5.22
C ILE A 17 -67.31 69.13 -3.76
N ASP A 18 -67.09 70.36 -3.33
CA ASP A 18 -66.78 70.72 -1.95
C ASP A 18 -67.95 71.51 -1.38
N ILE A 19 -68.46 71.10 -0.22
CA ILE A 19 -69.58 71.73 0.49
C ILE A 19 -69.15 72.27 1.87
N GLY A 20 -67.86 72.54 2.05
CA GLY A 20 -67.30 73.23 3.22
C GLY A 20 -66.88 72.31 4.36
N PHE A 21 -67.72 71.34 4.74
CA PHE A 21 -67.39 70.34 5.78
C PHE A 21 -67.11 68.93 5.20
N ALA A 22 -67.41 68.71 3.92
CA ALA A 22 -67.14 67.47 3.20
C ALA A 22 -66.81 67.75 1.73
N SER A 23 -65.97 66.93 1.13
CA SER A 23 -65.76 66.89 -0.32
C SER A 23 -65.92 65.48 -0.86
N GLY A 24 -66.57 65.37 -2.01
CA GLY A 24 -66.78 64.12 -2.71
C GLY A 24 -66.42 64.30 -4.17
N GLY A 25 -65.76 63.31 -4.77
CA GLY A 25 -65.37 63.40 -6.16
C GLY A 25 -64.88 62.10 -6.77
N ILE A 26 -64.56 62.19 -8.05
CA ILE A 26 -63.94 61.15 -8.85
C ILE A 26 -62.55 61.61 -9.29
N ARG A 27 -61.62 60.66 -9.38
CA ARG A 27 -60.26 60.86 -9.84
C ARG A 27 -59.93 59.82 -10.88
N LEU A 28 -59.69 60.28 -12.10
CA LEU A 28 -59.14 59.47 -13.18
C LEU A 28 -57.61 59.55 -13.12
N THR A 29 -56.98 58.39 -13.04
CA THR A 29 -55.53 58.24 -13.03
C THR A 29 -55.13 57.45 -14.27
N GLY A 30 -54.31 58.04 -15.14
CA GLY A 30 -53.73 57.38 -16.30
C GLY A 30 -52.24 57.16 -16.13
N TYR A 31 -51.79 55.93 -16.35
CA TYR A 31 -50.40 55.55 -16.48
C TYR A 31 -50.12 55.44 -17.99
N LEU A 32 -49.43 56.44 -18.55
CA LEU A 32 -49.20 56.60 -19.99
C LEU A 32 -48.12 55.66 -20.53
N MET A 33 -47.30 55.10 -19.64
CA MET A 33 -46.25 54.13 -19.96
C MET A 33 -45.79 53.51 -18.64
N ASP A 34 -45.90 52.19 -18.48
CA ASP A 34 -45.29 51.42 -17.39
C ASP A 34 -44.35 50.39 -18.02
N VAL A 35 -43.03 50.64 -17.93
CA VAL A 35 -41.99 49.74 -18.43
C VAL A 35 -41.33 49.04 -17.26
N ARG A 36 -41.29 47.72 -17.30
CA ARG A 36 -40.66 46.87 -16.29
C ARG A 36 -39.55 46.05 -16.90
N PHE A 37 -38.47 45.88 -16.14
CA PHE A 37 -37.24 45.18 -16.57
C PHE A 37 -36.93 43.97 -15.67
N PRO A 38 -37.78 42.94 -15.57
CA PRO A 38 -37.48 41.75 -14.78
C PRO A 38 -36.15 41.09 -15.20
N LEU A 39 -35.16 41.15 -14.29
CA LEU A 39 -33.91 40.41 -14.39
C LEU A 39 -34.05 39.12 -13.58
N ALA A 40 -33.90 37.97 -14.25
CA ALA A 40 -33.89 36.66 -13.60
C ALA A 40 -32.50 36.02 -13.71
N VAL A 41 -31.97 35.57 -12.57
CA VAL A 41 -30.74 34.77 -12.50
C VAL A 41 -31.09 33.39 -11.95
N LYS A 42 -30.82 32.35 -12.76
CA LYS A 42 -31.00 30.94 -12.39
C LYS A 42 -29.62 30.30 -12.19
N ILE A 43 -29.42 29.71 -11.01
CA ILE A 43 -28.23 28.93 -10.65
C ILE A 43 -28.73 27.53 -10.26
N PRO A 44 -28.58 26.51 -11.13
CA PRO A 44 -28.90 25.13 -10.78
C PRO A 44 -27.79 24.57 -9.88
N PHE A 45 -28.13 24.25 -8.63
CA PHE A 45 -27.18 23.69 -7.66
C PHE A 45 -27.10 22.15 -7.70
N SER A 46 -27.90 21.47 -8.54
CA SER A 46 -28.07 20.02 -8.46
C SER A 46 -27.33 19.21 -9.54
N GLN A 47 -26.78 19.84 -10.57
CA GLN A 47 -26.10 19.13 -11.66
C GLN A 47 -24.86 19.91 -12.12
N PHE A 48 -23.69 19.29 -11.99
CA PHE A 48 -22.48 19.77 -12.66
C PHE A 48 -22.57 19.42 -14.16
N PRO A 49 -22.18 20.33 -15.08
CA PRO A 49 -21.58 21.65 -14.84
C PRO A 49 -22.60 22.73 -14.43
N VAL A 50 -22.18 23.65 -13.55
CA VAL A 50 -22.99 24.80 -13.12
C VAL A 50 -23.12 25.80 -14.27
N ALA A 51 -24.22 25.72 -15.02
CA ALA A 51 -24.58 26.72 -16.02
C ALA A 51 -25.30 27.90 -15.33
N VAL A 52 -24.73 29.10 -15.40
CA VAL A 52 -25.44 30.31 -14.96
C VAL A 52 -26.22 30.86 -16.15
N THR A 53 -27.54 30.88 -16.02
CA THR A 53 -28.44 31.49 -17.02
C THR A 53 -28.94 32.81 -16.49
N SER A 54 -28.67 33.90 -17.23
CA SER A 54 -29.28 35.21 -16.98
C SER A 54 -30.22 35.57 -18.14
N SER A 55 -31.43 36.00 -17.80
CA SER A 55 -32.41 36.49 -18.76
C SER A 55 -32.93 37.86 -18.34
N LEU A 56 -33.11 38.74 -19.31
CA LEU A 56 -33.75 40.05 -19.13
C LEU A 56 -34.93 40.16 -20.09
N ASP A 57 -36.14 40.26 -19.52
CA ASP A 57 -37.34 40.56 -20.29
C ASP A 57 -37.72 42.03 -20.09
N VAL A 58 -38.28 42.63 -21.15
CA VAL A 58 -38.94 43.93 -21.09
C VAL A 58 -40.43 43.73 -21.21
N ILE A 59 -41.16 44.30 -20.25
CA ILE A 59 -42.61 44.30 -20.21
C ILE A 59 -43.07 45.75 -20.30
N ILE A 60 -43.79 46.10 -21.36
CA ILE A 60 -44.36 47.43 -21.56
C ILE A 60 -45.87 47.31 -21.45
N VAL A 61 -46.48 48.07 -20.53
CA VAL A 61 -47.93 48.28 -20.49
C VAL A 61 -48.20 49.67 -21.07
N PRO A 62 -48.77 49.76 -22.29
CA PRO A 62 -48.91 51.03 -22.99
C PRO A 62 -49.88 52.01 -22.30
N LEU A 63 -50.95 51.50 -21.68
CA LEU A 63 -51.93 52.34 -21.02
C LEU A 63 -52.62 51.57 -19.89
N ARG A 64 -52.64 52.16 -18.69
CA ARG A 64 -53.49 51.72 -17.59
C ARG A 64 -54.27 52.91 -17.06
N LEU A 65 -55.59 52.79 -17.02
CA LEU A 65 -56.50 53.81 -16.53
C LEU A 65 -57.22 53.30 -15.29
N GLU A 66 -57.33 54.14 -14.26
CA GLU A 66 -58.03 53.85 -13.02
C GLU A 66 -58.92 55.03 -12.66
N LEU A 67 -60.23 54.80 -12.63
CA LEU A 67 -61.22 55.74 -12.15
C LEU A 67 -61.59 55.39 -10.72
N SER A 68 -61.28 56.28 -9.79
CA SER A 68 -61.55 56.10 -8.36
C SER A 68 -62.51 57.15 -7.83
N ALA A 69 -63.44 56.77 -6.98
CA ALA A 69 -64.23 57.69 -6.19
C ALA A 69 -63.56 57.93 -4.84
N TYR A 70 -63.69 59.15 -4.32
CA TYR A 70 -63.25 59.50 -2.98
C TYR A 70 -64.28 60.37 -2.28
N ALA A 71 -64.41 60.20 -0.98
CA ALA A 71 -65.14 61.10 -0.09
C ALA A 71 -64.24 61.45 1.09
N LYS A 72 -64.16 62.74 1.42
CA LYS A 72 -63.35 63.29 2.50
C LYS A 72 -64.23 64.16 3.40
N LEU A 73 -64.00 64.08 4.70
CA LEU A 73 -64.59 64.96 5.70
C LEU A 73 -63.52 65.93 6.20
N PHE A 74 -63.86 67.21 6.27
CA PHE A 74 -63.00 68.25 6.80
C PHE A 74 -63.36 68.48 8.28
N LEU A 75 -62.50 67.99 9.18
CA LEU A 75 -62.57 68.28 10.60
C LEU A 75 -61.67 69.50 10.91
N LEU A 76 -61.94 70.20 12.00
CA LEU A 76 -61.29 71.47 12.39
C LEU A 76 -59.74 71.50 12.28
N PHE A 77 -59.07 70.34 12.42
CA PHE A 77 -57.61 70.23 12.32
C PHE A 77 -57.10 69.08 11.41
N THR A 78 -57.98 68.34 10.73
CA THR A 78 -57.56 67.20 9.89
C THR A 78 -58.58 66.86 8.81
N THR A 79 -58.12 66.31 7.69
CA THR A 79 -58.99 65.79 6.62
C THR A 79 -58.99 64.27 6.66
N VAL A 80 -60.13 63.65 6.88
CA VAL A 80 -60.27 62.19 6.91
C VAL A 80 -60.88 61.71 5.60
N THR A 81 -60.24 60.75 4.94
CA THR A 81 -60.84 60.08 3.76
C THR A 81 -61.79 59.01 4.25
N VAL A 82 -63.09 59.26 4.11
CA VAL A 82 -64.18 58.38 4.57
C VAL A 82 -64.40 57.23 3.61
N TYR A 83 -64.19 57.50 2.32
CA TYR A 83 -64.34 56.50 1.28
C TYR A 83 -63.29 56.69 0.20
N ARG A 84 -62.75 55.57 -0.27
CA ARG A 84 -61.93 55.52 -1.47
C ARG A 84 -62.17 54.18 -2.14
N GLY A 85 -62.83 54.20 -3.29
CA GLY A 85 -63.19 53.00 -4.05
C GLY A 85 -62.73 53.10 -5.49
N ASN A 86 -62.34 51.98 -6.09
CA ASN A 86 -62.11 51.90 -7.52
C ASN A 86 -63.46 51.64 -8.21
N LEU A 87 -63.86 52.54 -9.10
CA LEU A 87 -65.10 52.41 -9.87
C LEU A 87 -64.88 51.66 -11.18
N TRP A 88 -63.72 51.85 -11.79
CA TRP A 88 -63.39 51.25 -13.07
C TRP A 88 -61.88 51.24 -13.30
N SER A 89 -61.38 50.15 -13.86
CA SER A 89 -60.00 50.05 -14.29
C SER A 89 -59.92 49.41 -15.67
N TYR A 90 -59.02 49.94 -16.49
CA TYR A 90 -58.69 49.39 -17.79
C TYR A 90 -57.18 49.27 -17.94
N GLN A 91 -56.72 48.18 -18.54
CA GLN A 91 -55.30 47.92 -18.78
C GLN A 91 -55.15 47.30 -20.16
N MET A 92 -54.30 47.90 -20.99
CA MET A 92 -53.94 47.31 -22.28
C MET A 92 -53.06 46.07 -22.10
N GLU A 93 -53.09 45.17 -23.10
CA GLU A 93 -52.25 43.99 -23.11
C GLU A 93 -50.76 44.37 -23.07
N ALA A 94 -50.00 43.69 -22.20
CA ALA A 94 -48.60 43.98 -21.99
C ALA A 94 -47.76 43.41 -23.12
N ILE A 95 -46.96 44.25 -23.77
CA ILE A 95 -46.00 43.82 -24.79
C ILE A 95 -44.77 43.28 -24.08
N LYS A 96 -44.47 41.99 -24.28
CA LYS A 96 -43.30 41.31 -23.71
C LYS A 96 -42.27 41.05 -24.80
N ARG A 97 -41.03 41.45 -24.57
CA ARG A 97 -39.87 41.18 -25.46
C ARG A 97 -38.70 40.71 -24.61
N ASN A 98 -38.12 39.57 -24.95
CA ASN A 98 -36.84 39.15 -24.39
C ASN A 98 -35.72 39.98 -25.04
N ILE A 99 -34.84 40.58 -24.23
CA ILE A 99 -33.69 41.35 -24.74
C ILE A 99 -32.49 40.44 -24.94
N PHE A 100 -32.20 39.60 -23.97
CA PHE A 100 -31.13 38.61 -24.07
C PHE A 100 -31.37 37.42 -23.15
N GLU A 101 -30.84 36.29 -23.60
CA GLU A 101 -30.59 35.11 -22.78
C GLU A 101 -29.10 34.79 -22.90
N LEU A 102 -28.36 34.96 -21.82
CA LEU A 102 -26.93 34.65 -21.76
C LEU A 102 -26.75 33.39 -20.93
N THR A 103 -26.31 32.32 -21.61
CA THR A 103 -25.84 31.10 -20.95
C THR A 103 -24.32 31.09 -21.01
N LYS A 104 -23.66 31.39 -19.89
CA LYS A 104 -22.20 31.19 -19.78
C LYS A 104 -21.94 29.80 -19.23
N GLN A 105 -21.55 28.88 -20.11
CA GLN A 105 -20.84 27.67 -19.70
C GLN A 105 -19.36 28.04 -19.55
N LYS A 106 -18.85 28.09 -18.32
CA LYS A 106 -17.43 28.29 -18.10
C LYS A 106 -16.73 26.94 -18.32
N ALA A 107 -16.28 26.68 -19.54
CA ALA A 107 -15.28 25.65 -19.80
C ALA A 107 -13.94 26.16 -19.28
N THR A 108 -13.38 25.50 -18.28
CA THR A 108 -12.02 25.76 -17.85
C THR A 108 -11.19 24.56 -18.24
N GLY A 109 -10.26 24.77 -19.18
CA GLY A 109 -9.22 23.82 -19.59
C GLY A 109 -8.19 23.53 -18.49
N SER A 110 -8.61 23.56 -17.23
CA SER A 110 -7.80 23.23 -16.06
C SER A 110 -7.76 21.71 -15.87
N LYS A 111 -6.54 21.17 -15.84
CA LYS A 111 -6.28 19.77 -15.50
C LYS A 111 -6.80 19.44 -14.10
N PRO A 112 -7.22 18.19 -13.83
CA PRO A 112 -7.49 17.72 -12.47
C PRO A 112 -6.31 17.97 -11.54
N VAL A 113 -6.59 18.40 -10.31
CA VAL A 113 -5.56 18.53 -9.27
C VAL A 113 -5.60 17.27 -8.42
N ILE A 114 -4.46 16.61 -8.28
CA ILE A 114 -4.26 15.50 -7.34
C ILE A 114 -3.70 16.14 -6.07
N SER A 115 -4.40 15.98 -4.95
CA SER A 115 -3.98 16.58 -3.68
C SER A 115 -3.41 15.52 -2.76
N ASP A 116 -2.50 15.93 -1.89
CA ASP A 116 -1.95 15.05 -0.88
C ASP A 116 -3.03 14.55 0.07
N LEU A 117 -2.97 13.25 0.35
CA LEU A 117 -3.76 12.63 1.40
C LEU A 117 -3.22 13.13 2.74
N SER A 118 -3.89 14.11 3.34
CA SER A 118 -3.51 14.61 4.65
C SER A 118 -3.67 13.47 5.68
N PRO A 119 -2.63 13.11 6.45
CA PRO A 119 -2.74 12.05 7.44
C PRO A 119 -3.75 12.48 8.50
N SER A 120 -4.91 11.82 8.54
CA SER A 120 -5.80 11.93 9.69
C SER A 120 -5.01 11.57 10.95
N ASN A 121 -5.14 12.39 12.00
CA ASN A 121 -4.42 12.34 13.28
C ASN A 121 -4.55 11.03 14.10
N ARG A 122 -4.91 9.89 13.50
CA ARG A 122 -5.21 8.64 14.23
C ARG A 122 -4.33 7.42 14.00
N THR A 123 -3.37 7.42 13.07
CA THR A 123 -2.44 6.27 12.99
C THR A 123 -1.08 6.67 12.44
N LYS A 124 -0.08 6.79 13.32
CA LYS A 124 1.32 6.51 12.96
C LYS A 124 1.37 5.01 12.61
N ARG A 125 1.26 4.65 11.33
CA ARG A 125 1.53 3.30 10.83
C ARG A 125 2.74 3.33 9.92
N SER A 126 3.56 2.29 10.07
CA SER A 126 4.87 2.08 9.46
C SER A 126 4.82 2.07 7.92
N SER A 127 5.74 2.85 7.34
CA SER A 127 6.34 2.67 6.01
C SER A 127 5.48 2.31 4.79
N SER A 128 4.32 2.94 4.59
CA SER A 128 3.75 3.07 3.23
C SER A 128 4.36 4.31 2.56
N SER A 129 4.89 4.18 1.34
CA SER A 129 5.44 5.31 0.59
C SER A 129 4.41 6.44 0.50
N LEU A 130 4.65 7.58 1.14
CA LEU A 130 3.96 8.82 0.78
C LEU A 130 4.42 9.19 -0.62
N GLY A 131 3.65 8.83 -1.65
CA GLY A 131 3.73 9.48 -2.95
C GLY A 131 2.93 10.78 -2.87
N GLU A 132 3.41 11.84 -3.53
CA GLU A 132 2.63 13.07 -3.72
C GLU A 132 1.31 12.70 -4.42
N GLY A 133 0.19 12.76 -3.70
CA GLY A 133 -1.15 12.52 -4.24
C GLY A 133 -1.70 11.08 -4.33
N CYS A 134 -0.99 10.04 -3.89
CA CYS A 134 -1.57 8.70 -3.74
C CYS A 134 -1.00 7.93 -2.54
N GLN A 135 -1.71 6.90 -2.08
CA GLN A 135 -1.27 6.00 -1.01
C GLN A 135 -1.56 4.55 -1.38
N ILE A 136 -0.57 3.68 -1.18
CA ILE A 136 -0.68 2.24 -1.40
C ILE A 136 -0.27 1.49 -0.14
N GLN A 137 -1.10 0.54 0.28
CA GLN A 137 -0.78 -0.39 1.36
C GLN A 137 -1.26 -1.79 1.05
N GLN A 138 -0.47 -2.79 1.44
CA GLN A 138 -0.93 -4.16 1.48
C GLN A 138 -1.72 -4.42 2.75
N ILE A 139 -2.81 -5.16 2.65
CA ILE A 139 -3.74 -5.39 3.76
C ILE A 139 -3.26 -6.56 4.61
N ALA A 140 -2.99 -6.26 5.89
CA ALA A 140 -2.59 -7.23 6.90
C ALA A 140 -3.72 -8.18 7.32
N ASN A 141 -3.35 -9.27 8.00
CA ASN A 141 -4.20 -10.33 8.55
C ASN A 141 -5.06 -11.07 7.51
N ARG A 142 -4.55 -11.17 6.28
CA ARG A 142 -5.16 -11.98 5.22
C ARG A 142 -4.45 -13.32 5.09
N ASN A 143 -5.02 -14.23 4.31
CA ASN A 143 -4.32 -15.45 3.94
C ASN A 143 -3.25 -15.11 2.88
N PRO A 144 -2.00 -15.60 2.98
CA PRO A 144 -0.95 -15.37 1.97
C PRO A 144 -1.35 -15.79 0.55
N LYS A 145 -2.27 -16.76 0.41
CA LYS A 145 -2.83 -17.20 -0.88
C LYS A 145 -3.93 -16.31 -1.44
N ASN A 146 -4.41 -15.36 -0.65
CA ASN A 146 -5.43 -14.37 -1.04
C ASN A 146 -5.07 -12.98 -0.48
N PRO A 147 -3.90 -12.44 -0.86
CA PRO A 147 -3.47 -11.12 -0.42
C PRO A 147 -4.33 -10.05 -1.09
N ALA A 148 -4.33 -8.85 -0.53
CA ALA A 148 -5.04 -7.70 -1.10
C ALA A 148 -4.25 -6.42 -0.85
N TYR A 149 -4.42 -5.45 -1.73
CA TYR A 149 -3.96 -4.09 -1.50
C TYR A 149 -5.12 -3.10 -1.45
N GLN A 150 -4.85 -1.95 -0.85
CA GLN A 150 -5.71 -0.79 -0.89
C GLN A 150 -4.96 0.38 -1.51
N LEU A 151 -5.51 0.92 -2.58
CA LEU A 151 -5.02 2.10 -3.28
C LEU A 151 -5.96 3.26 -3.02
N GLU A 152 -5.42 4.37 -2.51
CA GLU A 152 -6.15 5.60 -2.22
C GLU A 152 -5.58 6.76 -3.02
N VAL A 153 -6.47 7.54 -3.62
CA VAL A 153 -6.14 8.67 -4.49
C VAL A 153 -7.18 9.75 -4.27
N PHE A 154 -6.72 10.95 -3.94
CA PHE A 154 -7.61 12.10 -3.85
C PHE A 154 -7.38 13.06 -5.02
N ALA A 155 -8.41 13.25 -5.83
CA ALA A 155 -8.35 14.15 -6.96
C ALA A 155 -9.63 14.99 -7.07
N GLN A 156 -9.45 16.27 -7.37
CA GLN A 156 -10.51 17.24 -7.53
C GLN A 156 -10.35 18.01 -8.84
N ASN A 157 -11.47 18.50 -9.36
CA ASN A 157 -11.48 19.46 -10.45
C ASN A 157 -12.63 20.44 -10.19
N ASP A 158 -12.32 21.72 -10.20
CA ASP A 158 -13.21 22.80 -9.76
C ASP A 158 -14.59 22.80 -10.44
N PHE A 159 -14.70 22.22 -11.64
CA PHE A 159 -15.90 22.36 -12.48
C PHE A 159 -16.36 21.06 -13.17
N SER A 160 -15.73 19.90 -12.89
CA SER A 160 -16.06 18.64 -13.59
C SER A 160 -15.88 17.38 -12.74
N GLN A 161 -16.68 16.34 -13.06
CA GLN A 161 -16.47 15.01 -12.51
C GLN A 161 -15.17 14.40 -13.07
N VAL A 162 -14.39 13.80 -12.17
CA VAL A 162 -13.13 13.14 -12.50
C VAL A 162 -13.31 11.63 -12.55
N LYS A 163 -12.73 11.01 -13.59
CA LYS A 163 -12.63 9.56 -13.73
C LYS A 163 -11.20 9.13 -13.42
N THR A 164 -11.06 8.20 -12.49
CA THR A 164 -9.75 7.71 -12.05
C THR A 164 -9.48 6.31 -12.60
N PHE A 165 -8.26 6.10 -13.07
CA PHE A 165 -7.77 4.82 -13.59
C PHE A 165 -6.42 4.52 -12.95
N TYR A 166 -6.09 3.25 -12.79
CA TYR A 166 -4.76 2.84 -12.32
C TYR A 166 -4.22 1.70 -13.18
N ALA A 167 -2.89 1.59 -13.24
CA ALA A 167 -2.16 0.46 -13.81
C ALA A 167 -1.02 0.07 -12.85
N ILE A 168 -0.54 -1.17 -12.96
CA ILE A 168 0.54 -1.69 -12.11
C ILE A 168 1.72 -2.08 -13.00
N GLY A 169 2.92 -1.66 -12.61
CA GLY A 169 4.17 -2.06 -13.25
C GLY A 169 5.28 -2.38 -12.26
N ASP A 170 6.36 -3.01 -12.76
CA ASP A 170 7.60 -3.24 -12.00
C ASP A 170 8.58 -2.05 -12.08
N HIS A 171 8.21 -1.00 -12.81
CA HIS A 171 8.91 0.27 -12.91
C HIS A 171 7.91 1.44 -12.89
N ALA A 172 8.38 2.64 -12.53
CA ALA A 172 7.54 3.82 -12.46
C ALA A 172 6.91 4.14 -13.84
N GLY A 173 5.58 4.28 -13.88
CA GLY A 173 4.84 4.52 -15.12
C GLY A 173 4.48 3.26 -15.92
N GLY A 174 4.98 2.09 -15.51
CA GLY A 174 4.71 0.81 -16.18
C GLY A 174 3.29 0.30 -15.98
N ASN A 175 2.83 -0.52 -16.92
CA ASN A 175 1.54 -1.23 -16.91
C ASN A 175 1.68 -2.73 -17.24
N ASN A 176 2.88 -3.29 -17.09
CA ASN A 176 3.20 -4.66 -17.46
C ASN A 176 2.69 -5.72 -16.47
N VAL A 177 2.34 -5.34 -15.24
CA VAL A 177 1.82 -6.26 -14.21
C VAL A 177 0.28 -6.26 -14.24
N ALA A 178 -0.34 -5.09 -14.38
CA ALA A 178 -1.78 -4.97 -14.60
C ALA A 178 -2.08 -3.75 -15.47
N ASP A 179 -2.96 -3.93 -16.45
CA ASP A 179 -3.33 -2.86 -17.37
C ASP A 179 -4.33 -1.86 -16.77
N TRP A 180 -4.56 -0.76 -17.47
CA TRP A 180 -5.42 0.35 -17.05
C TRP A 180 -6.82 -0.11 -16.64
N THR A 181 -7.07 -0.06 -15.33
CA THR A 181 -8.33 -0.44 -14.71
C THR A 181 -9.00 0.81 -14.14
N LYS A 182 -10.33 0.93 -14.34
CA LYS A 182 -11.11 2.04 -13.81
C LYS A 182 -11.36 1.86 -12.31
N MET A 183 -11.10 2.89 -11.51
CA MET A 183 -11.50 2.93 -10.10
C MET A 183 -12.97 3.32 -9.99
N SER A 184 -13.71 2.65 -9.11
CA SER A 184 -15.09 3.00 -8.79
C SER A 184 -15.18 4.27 -7.95
N GLU A 185 -14.24 4.45 -7.03
CA GLU A 185 -14.19 5.56 -6.05
C GLU A 185 -12.74 6.04 -5.82
N TYR A 186 -12.53 6.93 -4.84
CA TYR A 186 -11.22 7.43 -4.42
C TYR A 186 -10.35 6.39 -3.67
N SER A 187 -10.95 5.30 -3.23
CA SER A 187 -10.28 4.17 -2.56
C SER A 187 -10.75 2.88 -3.22
N VAL A 188 -9.81 2.00 -3.56
CA VAL A 188 -10.13 0.65 -4.07
C VAL A 188 -9.44 -0.41 -3.24
N PHE A 189 -10.18 -1.47 -2.94
CA PHE A 189 -9.68 -2.67 -2.29
C PHE A 189 -9.70 -3.81 -3.32
N ILE A 190 -8.54 -4.39 -3.61
CA ILE A 190 -8.43 -5.41 -4.66
C ILE A 190 -7.72 -6.65 -4.08
N PRO A 191 -8.43 -7.78 -3.95
CA PRO A 191 -7.81 -9.07 -3.67
C PRO A 191 -7.19 -9.64 -4.95
N VAL A 192 -5.87 -9.75 -5.00
CA VAL A 192 -5.15 -10.23 -6.19
C VAL A 192 -3.76 -10.72 -5.81
N LEU A 193 -3.28 -11.78 -6.47
CA LEU A 193 -1.90 -12.22 -6.33
C LEU A 193 -1.03 -11.46 -7.35
N LEU A 194 -0.04 -10.69 -6.86
CA LEU A 194 0.92 -9.96 -7.70
C LEU A 194 2.33 -10.55 -7.51
N PRO A 195 3.27 -10.27 -8.42
CA PRO A 195 4.66 -10.68 -8.25
C PRO A 195 5.26 -10.14 -6.94
N GLY A 196 5.77 -11.04 -6.10
CA GLY A 196 6.52 -10.68 -4.88
C GLY A 196 8.02 -10.51 -5.12
N GLY A 197 8.77 -10.12 -4.08
CA GLY A 197 10.22 -9.94 -4.13
C GLY A 197 10.74 -8.79 -5.01
N ILE A 198 9.84 -8.00 -5.63
CA ILE A 198 10.18 -6.85 -6.47
C ILE A 198 9.33 -5.63 -6.08
N PRO A 199 9.85 -4.40 -6.25
CA PRO A 199 9.05 -3.20 -6.07
C PRO A 199 7.98 -3.10 -7.16
N LEU A 200 6.75 -2.78 -6.74
CA LEU A 200 5.63 -2.56 -7.64
C LEU A 200 5.19 -1.09 -7.59
N TYR A 201 4.82 -0.56 -8.75
CA TYR A 201 4.41 0.83 -8.93
C TYR A 201 2.97 0.89 -9.41
N TRP A 202 2.12 1.62 -8.68
CA TRP A 202 0.76 1.93 -9.05
C TRP A 202 0.75 3.30 -9.71
N THR A 203 0.57 3.32 -11.03
CA THR A 203 0.45 4.56 -11.79
C THR A 203 -1.03 4.91 -11.89
N VAL A 204 -1.39 6.09 -11.40
CA VAL A 204 -2.77 6.57 -11.36
C VAL A 204 -2.95 7.72 -12.34
N LYS A 205 -3.99 7.64 -13.16
CA LYS A 205 -4.38 8.65 -14.13
C LYS A 205 -5.78 9.15 -13.84
N VAL A 206 -5.92 10.46 -13.69
CA VAL A 206 -7.18 11.14 -13.47
C VAL A 206 -7.54 11.93 -14.71
N LYS A 207 -8.76 11.76 -15.22
CA LYS A 207 -9.28 12.49 -16.39
C LYS A 207 -10.50 13.33 -16.01
N ASN A 208 -10.57 14.57 -16.49
CA ASN A 208 -11.79 15.38 -16.42
C ASN A 208 -12.74 15.07 -17.61
N SER A 209 -13.88 15.76 -17.68
CA SER A 209 -14.85 15.66 -18.78
C SER A 209 -14.31 16.08 -20.16
N GLU A 210 -13.22 16.86 -20.18
CA GLU A 210 -12.54 17.36 -21.38
C GLU A 210 -11.35 16.47 -21.80
N ASN A 211 -11.20 15.29 -21.17
CA ASN A 211 -10.06 14.37 -21.36
C ASN A 211 -8.68 14.95 -21.01
N LEU A 212 -8.62 16.04 -20.24
CA LEU A 212 -7.36 16.52 -19.66
C LEU A 212 -6.93 15.60 -18.52
N GLU A 213 -5.65 15.26 -18.52
CA GLU A 213 -5.09 14.22 -17.64
C GLU A 213 -4.07 14.77 -16.65
N SER A 214 -4.13 14.22 -15.44
CA SER A 214 -3.09 14.33 -14.42
C SER A 214 -2.70 12.94 -13.95
N VAL A 215 -1.41 12.74 -13.66
CA VAL A 215 -0.84 11.42 -13.34
C VAL A 215 -0.03 11.52 -12.05
N THR A 216 -0.16 10.52 -11.19
CA THR A 216 0.70 10.30 -10.02
C THR A 216 1.11 8.82 -9.95
N SER A 217 2.14 8.51 -9.16
CA SER A 217 2.63 7.14 -8.98
C SER A 217 2.99 6.87 -7.53
N CYS A 218 2.59 5.69 -7.06
CA CYS A 218 2.87 5.18 -5.72
C CYS A 218 3.64 3.87 -5.77
N LYS A 219 4.46 3.60 -4.75
CA LYS A 219 5.38 2.46 -4.76
C LYS A 219 5.19 1.58 -3.52
N LEU A 220 4.94 0.30 -3.75
CA LEU A 220 5.13 -0.70 -2.70
C LEU A 220 6.50 -1.34 -2.88
N ASN A 221 7.33 -1.36 -1.84
CA ASN A 221 8.69 -1.90 -1.94
C ASN A 221 8.71 -3.41 -2.20
N THR A 222 7.72 -4.13 -1.70
CA THR A 222 7.49 -5.55 -1.97
C THR A 222 6.01 -5.87 -1.78
N TYR A 223 5.49 -6.82 -2.57
CA TYR A 223 4.15 -7.37 -2.40
C TYR A 223 4.26 -8.81 -1.91
N ASP A 224 4.07 -9.01 -0.61
CA ASP A 224 4.42 -10.27 0.03
C ASP A 224 3.24 -11.25 0.08
N SER A 225 3.45 -12.42 -0.48
CA SER A 225 2.48 -13.52 -0.52
C SER A 225 3.05 -14.82 0.05
N SER A 226 4.21 -14.74 0.69
CA SER A 226 4.90 -15.85 1.33
C SER A 226 4.79 -15.76 2.84
N VAL A 227 4.78 -16.90 3.53
CA VAL A 227 4.96 -16.90 4.98
C VAL A 227 6.44 -16.69 5.32
N PRO A 228 6.77 -16.12 6.49
CA PRO A 228 8.17 -16.03 6.91
C PRO A 228 8.85 -17.38 6.84
N ASP A 229 10.04 -17.43 6.26
CA ASP A 229 10.78 -18.66 6.02
C ASP A 229 12.16 -18.61 6.68
N GLY A 230 12.83 -19.73 6.80
CA GLY A 230 14.14 -19.79 7.40
C GLY A 230 14.58 -21.17 7.81
N ARG A 231 15.56 -21.20 8.71
CA ARG A 231 16.10 -22.43 9.28
C ARG A 231 16.69 -22.20 10.66
N PHE A 232 16.81 -23.30 11.40
CA PHE A 232 17.58 -23.37 12.62
C PHE A 232 18.80 -24.25 12.39
N ASP A 233 20.00 -23.67 12.50
CA ASP A 233 21.27 -24.38 12.40
C ASP A 233 21.73 -24.71 13.84
N PRO A 234 21.53 -25.95 14.36
CA PRO A 234 22.06 -26.30 15.67
C PRO A 234 23.59 -26.26 15.63
N SER A 235 24.20 -25.84 16.74
CA SER A 235 25.67 -25.80 16.84
C SER A 235 26.28 -27.20 16.70
N TYR A 236 25.52 -28.23 17.05
CA TYR A 236 25.91 -29.63 16.96
C TYR A 236 24.64 -30.50 16.83
N PRO A 237 24.67 -31.57 16.02
CA PRO A 237 23.57 -32.54 15.95
C PRO A 237 23.53 -33.49 17.17
N PHE A 238 24.67 -33.64 17.86
CA PHE A 238 24.81 -34.45 19.08
C PHE A 238 25.45 -33.63 20.19
N THR A 239 25.04 -33.84 21.45
CA THR A 239 25.61 -33.12 22.60
C THR A 239 25.95 -34.07 23.74
N SER A 240 27.16 -33.95 24.29
CA SER A 240 27.52 -34.61 25.54
C SER A 240 27.20 -33.78 26.78
N ARG A 241 26.65 -32.58 26.60
CA ARG A 241 26.28 -31.68 27.68
C ARG A 241 24.82 -31.93 28.07
N PRO A 242 24.53 -32.38 29.30
CA PRO A 242 23.18 -32.78 29.71
C PRO A 242 22.22 -31.60 29.93
N ASN A 243 22.72 -30.37 29.90
CA ASN A 243 21.97 -29.19 30.28
C ASN A 243 22.03 -28.05 29.26
N THR A 244 22.69 -28.25 28.10
CA THR A 244 22.88 -27.17 27.13
C THR A 244 22.46 -27.55 25.72
N LEU A 245 21.73 -26.65 25.06
CA LEU A 245 21.47 -26.69 23.62
C LEU A 245 21.77 -25.32 23.01
N ARG A 246 22.39 -25.32 21.82
CA ARG A 246 22.88 -24.10 21.16
C ARG A 246 22.61 -24.12 19.68
N GLY A 247 22.40 -22.95 19.09
CA GLY A 247 22.23 -22.84 17.65
C GLY A 247 22.04 -21.41 17.17
N THR A 248 21.95 -21.30 15.85
CA THR A 248 21.71 -20.04 15.17
C THR A 248 20.39 -20.11 14.43
N VAL A 249 19.53 -19.14 14.70
CA VAL A 249 18.28 -18.94 13.98
C VAL A 249 18.54 -18.00 12.81
N ILE A 250 18.09 -18.37 11.61
CA ILE A 250 18.16 -17.51 10.42
C ILE A 250 16.77 -17.48 9.79
N ILE A 251 16.19 -16.29 9.70
CA ILE A 251 14.84 -16.07 9.16
C ILE A 251 14.93 -15.04 8.03
N MET A 252 14.12 -15.25 7.00
CA MET A 252 13.97 -14.36 5.86
C MET A 252 12.51 -14.16 5.57
N ASP A 253 12.18 -12.91 5.26
CA ASP A 253 10.85 -12.52 4.80
C ASP A 253 11.01 -11.24 3.97
N ASP A 254 10.17 -11.12 2.95
CA ASP A 254 10.05 -9.91 2.13
C ASP A 254 9.51 -8.75 2.98
N THR A 255 8.53 -9.05 3.84
CA THR A 255 7.97 -8.09 4.78
C THR A 255 8.80 -8.06 6.07
N PRO A 256 8.99 -6.89 6.70
CA PRO A 256 9.58 -6.85 8.04
C PRO A 256 8.89 -7.81 9.03
N LEU A 257 9.69 -8.43 9.89
CA LEU A 257 9.18 -9.28 10.96
C LEU A 257 8.71 -8.40 12.12
N VAL A 258 7.75 -8.91 12.88
CA VAL A 258 7.48 -8.38 14.21
C VAL A 258 8.75 -8.53 15.06
N GLU A 259 9.14 -7.47 15.78
CA GLU A 259 10.42 -7.39 16.50
C GLU A 259 10.65 -8.54 17.50
N GLU A 260 9.57 -9.12 18.03
CA GLU A 260 9.59 -10.21 18.99
C GLU A 260 9.09 -11.51 18.33
N GLY A 261 10.03 -12.38 17.94
CA GLY A 261 9.71 -13.77 17.62
C GLY A 261 9.46 -14.59 18.89
N ARG A 262 9.21 -15.89 18.73
CA ARG A 262 9.07 -16.83 19.86
C ARG A 262 9.92 -18.08 19.65
N ILE A 263 10.40 -18.68 20.74
CA ILE A 263 11.21 -19.90 20.71
C ILE A 263 10.79 -20.87 21.82
N ALA A 264 10.81 -22.16 21.53
CA ALA A 264 10.44 -23.24 22.46
C ALA A 264 11.31 -24.49 22.22
N ILE A 265 11.31 -25.41 23.17
CA ILE A 265 12.02 -26.70 23.08
C ILE A 265 11.04 -27.81 23.42
N GLY A 266 11.09 -28.90 22.64
CA GLY A 266 10.28 -30.08 22.91
C GLY A 266 10.81 -31.34 22.26
N TYR A 267 10.02 -32.39 22.36
CA TYR A 267 10.36 -33.72 21.81
C TYR A 267 9.91 -33.90 20.36
N GLY A 268 9.23 -32.91 19.78
CA GLY A 268 8.75 -32.96 18.41
C GLY A 268 8.91 -31.61 17.68
N PRO A 269 8.90 -31.63 16.35
CA PRO A 269 8.95 -30.42 15.56
C PRO A 269 7.59 -29.69 15.56
N GLY A 270 7.61 -28.37 15.40
CA GLY A 270 6.44 -27.54 15.18
C GLY A 270 5.79 -27.00 16.47
N ASP A 271 4.57 -26.46 16.31
CA ASP A 271 3.91 -25.67 17.36
C ASP A 271 3.57 -26.43 18.65
N GLN A 272 3.44 -27.76 18.54
CA GLN A 272 3.10 -28.65 19.65
C GLN A 272 4.35 -29.18 20.37
N GLY A 273 5.55 -28.92 19.84
CA GLY A 273 6.83 -29.36 20.38
C GLY A 273 7.35 -28.47 21.50
N VAL A 274 6.60 -28.35 22.60
CA VAL A 274 6.89 -27.39 23.70
C VAL A 274 7.00 -28.03 25.08
N GLN A 275 7.29 -29.33 25.13
CA GLN A 275 7.25 -30.13 26.36
C GLN A 275 8.40 -29.84 27.33
N VAL A 276 9.51 -29.29 26.85
CA VAL A 276 10.76 -29.12 27.62
C VAL A 276 10.92 -27.68 28.06
N MET A 277 10.68 -26.74 27.13
CA MET A 277 10.65 -25.32 27.40
C MET A 277 9.46 -24.69 26.66
N PRO A 278 8.55 -23.99 27.38
CA PRO A 278 7.43 -23.30 26.73
C PRO A 278 7.93 -22.13 25.89
N TRP A 279 7.03 -21.60 25.04
CA TRP A 279 7.31 -20.42 24.21
C TRP A 279 7.82 -19.24 25.04
N ARG A 280 9.00 -18.75 24.67
CA ARG A 280 9.62 -17.53 25.20
C ARG A 280 9.88 -16.54 24.08
N LYS A 281 9.99 -15.26 24.42
CA LYS A 281 10.32 -14.21 23.46
C LYS A 281 11.72 -14.43 22.88
N LEU A 282 11.85 -14.29 21.57
CA LEU A 282 13.09 -14.34 20.83
C LEU A 282 13.34 -12.97 20.19
N LYS A 283 14.48 -12.35 20.53
CA LYS A 283 14.90 -11.11 19.88
C LYS A 283 15.58 -11.44 18.57
N LEU A 284 15.01 -10.94 17.48
CA LEU A 284 15.55 -11.08 16.13
C LEU A 284 16.28 -9.80 15.75
N GLN A 285 17.47 -9.94 15.17
CA GLN A 285 18.28 -8.78 14.76
C GLN A 285 18.76 -8.98 13.33
N LYS A 286 18.85 -7.88 12.58
CA LYS A 286 19.50 -7.88 11.28
C LYS A 286 20.98 -7.58 11.47
N THR A 287 21.83 -8.56 11.29
CA THR A 287 23.26 -8.32 11.13
C THR A 287 23.47 -7.71 9.74
N LYS A 288 23.93 -6.46 9.67
CA LYS A 288 24.10 -5.74 8.39
C LYS A 288 25.45 -6.01 7.74
N GLU A 289 26.50 -6.13 8.54
CA GLU A 289 27.86 -6.35 8.07
C GLU A 289 28.72 -7.07 9.11
N ARG A 290 29.81 -7.71 8.65
CA ARG A 290 30.89 -8.27 9.47
C ARG A 290 31.94 -7.18 9.70
N PRO A 291 32.21 -6.76 10.95
CA PRO A 291 33.08 -5.61 11.23
C PRO A 291 34.55 -5.85 10.83
N ASP A 292 35.02 -7.10 10.86
CA ASP A 292 36.43 -7.44 10.62
C ASP A 292 36.80 -7.62 9.13
N GLU A 293 35.80 -7.61 8.24
CA GLU A 293 36.00 -7.79 6.80
C GLU A 293 36.05 -6.42 6.09
N LYS A 294 37.13 -6.19 5.31
CA LYS A 294 37.36 -4.90 4.65
C LYS A 294 36.80 -4.84 3.24
N SER A 295 36.57 -5.99 2.60
CA SER A 295 35.97 -6.07 1.26
C SER A 295 34.44 -6.08 1.30
N GLU A 296 33.80 -6.05 0.14
CA GLU A 296 32.35 -6.20 -0.03
C GLU A 296 31.80 -7.52 0.55
N LEU A 297 32.66 -8.52 0.80
CA LEU A 297 32.31 -9.73 1.54
C LEU A 297 31.84 -9.44 2.98
N LYS A 298 32.05 -8.24 3.51
CA LYS A 298 31.52 -7.84 4.82
C LYS A 298 30.01 -7.86 4.85
N PHE A 299 29.34 -7.68 3.71
CA PHE A 299 27.89 -7.79 3.58
C PHE A 299 27.42 -9.22 3.34
N PHE A 300 28.28 -10.23 3.53
CA PHE A 300 27.93 -11.62 3.36
C PHE A 300 28.38 -12.45 4.58
N THR A 301 27.77 -13.62 4.76
CA THR A 301 28.18 -14.61 5.77
C THR A 301 29.58 -15.14 5.49
N VAL A 302 30.19 -15.77 6.51
CA VAL A 302 31.39 -16.59 6.31
C VAL A 302 31.08 -17.70 5.28
N PRO A 303 31.99 -18.02 4.36
CA PRO A 303 31.76 -19.04 3.34
C PRO A 303 31.42 -20.40 3.95
N LYS A 304 30.39 -21.04 3.42
CA LYS A 304 30.06 -22.45 3.72
C LYS A 304 30.38 -23.32 2.50
N PRO A 305 30.98 -24.51 2.66
CA PRO A 305 31.33 -25.36 1.52
C PRO A 305 30.09 -25.87 0.78
N GLY A 306 30.09 -25.83 -0.55
CA GLY A 306 29.00 -26.32 -1.40
C GLY A 306 28.26 -25.23 -2.17
N LYS A 307 27.23 -25.66 -2.89
CA LYS A 307 26.38 -24.87 -3.79
C LYS A 307 24.90 -25.10 -3.46
N VAL A 308 24.04 -24.10 -3.61
CA VAL A 308 22.59 -24.31 -3.42
C VAL A 308 21.98 -25.16 -4.53
N THR A 309 20.91 -25.89 -4.22
CA THR A 309 20.22 -26.76 -5.17
C THR A 309 19.39 -26.01 -6.21
N LYS A 310 18.99 -24.77 -5.92
CA LYS A 310 18.25 -23.93 -6.88
C LYS A 310 19.20 -23.43 -7.97
N PRO A 311 18.79 -23.46 -9.26
CA PRO A 311 19.56 -22.85 -10.33
C PRO A 311 19.80 -21.35 -10.10
N SER A 312 21.01 -20.89 -10.43
CA SER A 312 21.35 -19.47 -10.41
C SER A 312 20.53 -18.70 -11.45
N PHE A 313 20.12 -17.48 -11.11
CA PHE A 313 19.46 -16.61 -12.08
C PHE A 313 20.48 -15.92 -13.01
N LYS A 314 21.76 -15.92 -12.62
CA LYS A 314 22.86 -15.36 -13.41
C LYS A 314 24.19 -16.00 -12.99
N SER A 315 24.98 -16.38 -13.98
CA SER A 315 26.33 -16.91 -13.79
C SER A 315 27.33 -16.09 -14.59
N LEU A 316 28.51 -15.83 -14.02
CA LEU A 316 29.56 -15.07 -14.66
C LEU A 316 30.94 -15.50 -14.15
N VAL A 317 32.00 -15.16 -14.88
CA VAL A 317 33.38 -15.47 -14.46
C VAL A 317 33.94 -14.28 -13.67
N THR A 318 34.37 -14.51 -12.42
CA THR A 318 35.06 -13.50 -11.59
C THR A 318 36.41 -13.98 -11.13
N LYS A 319 37.34 -13.04 -10.94
CA LYS A 319 38.71 -13.33 -10.48
C LYS A 319 38.73 -14.02 -9.11
N ASP A 320 37.87 -13.59 -8.21
CA ASP A 320 37.73 -14.11 -6.85
C ASP A 320 36.29 -13.95 -6.33
N SER A 321 36.07 -14.41 -5.10
CA SER A 321 34.79 -14.26 -4.41
C SER A 321 34.47 -12.81 -4.02
N LYS A 322 35.48 -11.93 -3.92
CA LYS A 322 35.29 -10.51 -3.60
C LYS A 322 34.63 -9.79 -4.77
N GLU A 323 35.14 -10.00 -5.98
CA GLU A 323 34.53 -9.46 -7.20
C GLU A 323 33.12 -10.04 -7.40
N CYS A 324 32.91 -11.32 -7.12
CA CYS A 324 31.57 -11.93 -7.15
C CYS A 324 30.60 -11.23 -6.18
N SER A 325 31.05 -10.93 -4.96
CA SER A 325 30.26 -10.20 -3.97
C SER A 325 29.90 -8.78 -4.43
N HIS A 326 30.83 -8.09 -5.09
CA HIS A 326 30.59 -6.76 -5.68
C HIS A 326 29.52 -6.82 -6.77
N GLN A 327 29.60 -7.79 -7.69
CA GLN A 327 28.60 -7.99 -8.74
C GLN A 327 27.21 -8.34 -8.19
N CYS A 328 27.15 -9.13 -7.12
CA CYS A 328 25.90 -9.45 -6.42
C CYS A 328 25.26 -8.19 -5.82
N ILE A 329 26.03 -7.36 -5.11
CA ILE A 329 25.54 -6.10 -4.53
C ILE A 329 25.03 -5.16 -5.64
N LYS A 330 25.79 -5.03 -6.74
CA LYS A 330 25.44 -4.20 -7.90
C LYS A 330 24.13 -4.63 -8.57
N THR A 331 23.82 -5.93 -8.52
CA THR A 331 22.57 -6.50 -9.06
C THR A 331 21.34 -6.08 -8.23
N GLY A 332 21.54 -5.52 -7.03
CA GLY A 332 20.48 -4.96 -6.22
C GLY A 332 19.80 -6.02 -5.33
N PRO A 333 18.53 -5.82 -4.93
CA PRO A 333 17.87 -6.67 -3.93
C PRO A 333 17.59 -8.10 -4.43
N LYS A 334 17.61 -8.32 -5.74
CA LYS A 334 17.41 -9.64 -6.34
C LYS A 334 18.52 -10.63 -5.98
N CYS A 335 19.74 -10.17 -5.71
CA CYS A 335 20.83 -11.05 -5.32
C CYS A 335 20.88 -11.21 -3.78
N LEU A 336 20.44 -12.39 -3.32
CA LEU A 336 20.36 -12.75 -1.90
C LEU A 336 21.52 -13.64 -1.46
N SER A 337 22.11 -14.39 -2.38
CA SER A 337 23.30 -15.21 -2.12
C SER A 337 24.10 -15.41 -3.40
N PHE A 338 25.31 -15.94 -3.27
CA PHE A 338 26.07 -16.44 -4.41
C PHE A 338 26.89 -17.67 -4.04
N ASP A 339 27.18 -18.50 -5.02
CA ASP A 339 28.12 -19.60 -4.94
C ASP A 339 29.34 -19.28 -5.80
N TYR A 340 30.53 -19.44 -5.25
CA TYR A 340 31.78 -19.21 -5.97
C TYR A 340 32.58 -20.50 -6.08
N GLU A 341 32.91 -20.91 -7.31
CA GLU A 341 33.76 -22.05 -7.60
C GLU A 341 35.20 -21.60 -7.82
N THR A 342 36.06 -21.93 -6.85
CA THR A 342 37.47 -21.50 -6.89
C THR A 342 38.23 -22.10 -8.07
N ALA A 343 37.93 -23.34 -8.45
CA ALA A 343 38.66 -24.03 -9.53
C ALA A 343 38.40 -23.43 -10.93
N THR A 344 37.17 -22.97 -11.20
CA THR A 344 36.73 -22.49 -12.52
C THR A 344 36.53 -20.98 -12.55
N SER A 345 36.66 -20.30 -11.40
CA SER A 345 36.38 -18.87 -11.26
C SER A 345 34.93 -18.49 -11.62
N ILE A 346 34.00 -19.43 -11.48
CA ILE A 346 32.57 -19.21 -11.75
C ILE A 346 31.89 -18.63 -10.50
N CYS A 347 31.15 -17.55 -10.71
CA CYS A 347 30.29 -16.86 -9.76
C CYS A 347 28.82 -17.09 -10.17
N ASP A 348 28.11 -17.88 -9.38
CA ASP A 348 26.70 -18.17 -9.56
C ASP A 348 25.88 -17.33 -8.57
N MET A 349 25.09 -16.39 -9.07
CA MET A 349 24.24 -15.52 -8.26
C MET A 349 22.83 -16.07 -8.11
N ASN A 350 22.33 -16.03 -6.88
CA ASN A 350 21.07 -16.63 -6.50
C ASN A 350 20.13 -15.60 -5.85
N ASP A 351 18.84 -15.77 -6.12
CA ASP A 351 17.72 -15.02 -5.57
C ASP A 351 17.13 -15.73 -4.35
N VAL A 352 17.92 -16.57 -3.69
CA VAL A 352 17.53 -17.43 -2.57
C VAL A 352 18.66 -17.57 -1.58
N ILE A 353 18.33 -18.09 -0.40
CA ILE A 353 19.28 -18.52 0.64
C ILE A 353 18.99 -19.97 1.02
N GLU A 354 19.86 -20.60 1.81
CA GLU A 354 19.60 -21.92 2.40
C GLU A 354 18.43 -21.83 3.41
N GLY A 355 17.42 -22.70 3.27
CA GLY A 355 16.14 -22.61 4.01
C GLY A 355 14.95 -22.90 3.11
N GLY A 356 13.76 -23.17 3.66
CA GLY A 356 12.54 -23.33 2.84
C GLY A 356 12.52 -24.48 1.84
N GLY A 357 13.30 -25.54 2.08
CA GLY A 357 13.50 -26.65 1.13
C GLY A 357 14.63 -26.43 0.13
N ILE A 358 15.35 -25.30 0.22
CA ILE A 358 16.58 -25.03 -0.53
C ILE A 358 17.76 -25.52 0.30
N GLU A 359 18.39 -26.58 -0.18
CA GLU A 359 19.54 -27.21 0.45
C GLU A 359 20.84 -26.76 -0.20
N ARG A 360 21.91 -26.77 0.59
CA ARG A 360 23.28 -26.64 0.07
C ARG A 360 23.90 -28.02 -0.05
N ARG A 361 24.25 -28.42 -1.27
CA ARG A 361 24.97 -29.66 -1.54
C ARG A 361 26.46 -29.39 -1.61
N ARG A 362 27.25 -30.21 -0.92
CA ARG A 362 28.71 -30.21 -1.12
C ARG A 362 28.98 -30.66 -2.55
N SER A 363 29.51 -29.75 -3.35
CA SER A 363 29.80 -29.96 -4.76
C SER A 363 31.12 -29.28 -5.07
N GLY A 364 32.12 -30.04 -5.53
CA GLY A 364 33.42 -29.52 -5.95
C GLY A 364 34.06 -28.53 -4.97
N SER A 365 34.66 -27.47 -5.53
CA SER A 365 35.34 -26.40 -4.79
C SER A 365 34.43 -25.19 -4.50
N TYR A 366 33.11 -25.38 -4.54
CA TYR A 366 32.16 -24.30 -4.33
C TYR A 366 32.15 -23.81 -2.88
N SER A 367 32.03 -22.50 -2.73
CA SER A 367 31.77 -21.82 -1.47
C SER A 367 30.53 -20.95 -1.60
N HIS A 368 29.57 -21.16 -0.71
CA HIS A 368 28.31 -20.44 -0.64
C HIS A 368 28.38 -19.26 0.34
N TYR A 369 27.86 -18.12 -0.08
CA TYR A 369 27.82 -16.86 0.68
C TYR A 369 26.39 -16.30 0.67
N GLN A 370 25.84 -15.99 1.84
CA GLN A 370 24.51 -15.39 1.98
C GLN A 370 24.63 -13.92 2.33
N ARG A 371 23.80 -13.07 1.73
CA ARG A 371 23.79 -11.63 1.98
C ARG A 371 23.26 -11.33 3.38
N LEU A 372 23.95 -10.44 4.08
CA LEU A 372 23.60 -9.90 5.38
C LEU A 372 22.68 -8.68 5.21
N GLY A 373 21.88 -8.39 6.24
CA GLY A 373 20.90 -7.29 6.25
C GLY A 373 19.58 -7.60 5.55
N THR A 374 19.49 -8.68 4.77
CA THR A 374 18.23 -9.21 4.22
C THR A 374 17.58 -10.22 5.17
N THR A 375 18.38 -10.95 5.95
CA THR A 375 17.93 -11.94 6.92
C THR A 375 18.00 -11.41 8.35
N TYR A 376 17.15 -11.98 9.21
CA TYR A 376 17.24 -11.85 10.66
C TYR A 376 18.03 -13.03 11.20
N MET A 377 19.06 -12.76 12.00
CA MET A 377 19.91 -13.78 12.58
C MET A 377 20.04 -13.55 14.08
N THR A 378 19.96 -14.62 14.86
CA THR A 378 20.22 -14.56 16.29
C THR A 378 20.83 -15.87 16.77
N TYR A 379 21.79 -15.77 17.67
CA TYR A 379 22.39 -16.92 18.35
C TYR A 379 21.64 -17.18 19.64
N VAL A 380 21.31 -18.44 19.89
CA VAL A 380 20.61 -18.86 21.11
C VAL A 380 21.45 -19.88 21.86
N ASP A 381 21.52 -19.68 23.17
CA ASP A 381 22.18 -20.55 24.13
C ASP A 381 21.18 -20.86 25.24
N PHE A 382 20.83 -22.13 25.37
CA PHE A 382 19.94 -22.61 26.42
C PHE A 382 20.77 -23.38 27.42
N ASP A 383 20.75 -22.91 28.66
CA ASP A 383 21.34 -23.60 29.80
C ASP A 383 20.23 -24.11 30.74
N GLN A 384 20.63 -24.93 31.72
CA GLN A 384 19.73 -25.47 32.76
C GLN A 384 18.61 -26.37 32.23
N LEU A 385 18.84 -27.03 31.10
CA LEU A 385 17.96 -28.08 30.61
C LEU A 385 18.18 -29.38 31.39
N ASN A 386 17.18 -30.26 31.40
CA ASN A 386 17.31 -31.63 31.90
C ASN A 386 17.17 -32.58 30.69
N LEU A 387 18.27 -32.74 29.96
CA LEU A 387 18.28 -33.55 28.74
C LEU A 387 18.50 -35.03 29.08
N HIS A 388 17.79 -35.90 28.38
CA HIS A 388 17.90 -37.34 28.53
C HIS A 388 18.71 -37.96 27.38
N HIS A 389 19.60 -38.88 27.73
CA HIS A 389 20.41 -39.62 26.77
C HIS A 389 19.52 -40.31 25.71
N GLY A 390 19.93 -40.23 24.44
CA GLY A 390 19.26 -40.86 23.31
C GLY A 390 17.89 -40.26 22.95
N THR A 391 17.42 -39.23 23.67
CA THR A 391 16.13 -38.59 23.40
C THR A 391 16.30 -37.45 22.39
N PRO A 392 15.57 -37.43 21.26
CA PRO A 392 15.67 -36.33 20.31
C PRO A 392 14.96 -35.08 20.84
N TYR A 393 15.65 -33.94 20.77
CA TYR A 393 15.10 -32.63 21.09
C TYR A 393 15.03 -31.76 19.84
N TYR A 394 13.96 -30.98 19.74
CA TYR A 394 13.73 -30.02 18.67
C TYR A 394 13.62 -28.62 19.27
N ILE A 395 14.31 -27.67 18.64
CA ILE A 395 14.16 -26.24 18.94
C ILE A 395 13.20 -25.68 17.90
N ASN A 396 12.08 -25.14 18.37
CA ASN A 396 11.01 -24.62 17.53
C ASN A 396 11.00 -23.10 17.61
N VAL A 397 11.05 -22.43 16.44
CA VAL A 397 11.05 -20.97 16.34
C VAL A 397 9.78 -20.52 15.65
N GLY A 398 8.94 -19.77 16.34
CA GLY A 398 7.74 -19.15 15.77
C GLY A 398 8.01 -17.71 15.37
N VAL A 399 7.60 -17.35 14.17
CA VAL A 399 7.82 -16.03 13.56
C VAL A 399 6.55 -15.51 12.94
N GLU A 400 6.41 -14.18 12.95
CA GLU A 400 5.28 -13.46 12.38
C GLU A 400 5.78 -12.18 11.72
N ASN A 401 5.24 -11.85 10.55
CA ASN A 401 5.54 -10.60 9.86
C ASN A 401 4.49 -9.50 10.11
N GLU A 402 4.76 -8.27 9.68
CA GLU A 402 3.83 -7.14 9.85
C GLU A 402 2.48 -7.34 9.14
N LEU A 403 2.40 -8.25 8.16
CA LEU A 403 1.15 -8.64 7.51
C LEU A 403 0.38 -9.72 8.28
N GLY A 404 0.90 -10.23 9.39
CA GLY A 404 0.27 -11.25 10.23
C GLY A 404 0.44 -12.69 9.72
N TYR A 405 1.33 -12.91 8.75
CA TYR A 405 1.67 -14.25 8.30
C TYR A 405 2.58 -14.92 9.32
N LYS A 406 2.25 -16.16 9.69
CA LYS A 406 2.93 -16.91 10.76
C LYS A 406 3.53 -18.18 10.22
N ASN A 407 4.71 -18.52 10.73
CA ASN A 407 5.33 -19.81 10.48
C ASN A 407 6.07 -20.30 11.73
N THR A 408 6.28 -21.62 11.81
CA THR A 408 7.09 -22.24 12.85
C THR A 408 8.16 -23.10 12.22
N LEU A 409 9.42 -22.74 12.49
CA LEU A 409 10.63 -23.32 11.94
C LEU A 409 11.22 -24.29 13.00
N PRO A 410 11.10 -25.62 12.81
CA PRO A 410 11.76 -26.58 13.66
C PRO A 410 13.24 -26.74 13.28
N SER A 411 14.08 -27.06 14.26
CA SER A 411 15.44 -27.56 14.02
C SER A 411 15.42 -29.00 13.50
N VAL A 412 16.56 -29.46 13.00
CA VAL A 412 16.86 -30.90 12.96
C VAL A 412 16.93 -31.45 14.39
N PRO A 413 16.70 -32.77 14.62
CA PRO A 413 16.79 -33.35 15.95
C PRO A 413 18.20 -33.20 16.51
N ILE A 414 18.29 -32.81 17.79
CA ILE A 414 19.53 -32.79 18.55
C ILE A 414 19.46 -33.92 19.56
N ILE A 415 20.41 -34.85 19.52
CA ILE A 415 20.41 -36.04 20.35
C ILE A 415 21.50 -35.93 21.42
N PRO A 416 21.15 -35.92 22.72
CA PRO A 416 22.12 -35.97 23.79
C PRO A 416 22.75 -37.35 23.90
N ASP A 417 24.08 -37.40 23.90
CA ASP A 417 24.86 -38.62 24.07
C ASP A 417 25.80 -38.48 25.27
N PHE A 418 25.47 -39.19 26.36
CA PHE A 418 26.25 -39.18 27.59
C PHE A 418 27.07 -40.45 27.75
N THR A 419 27.14 -41.28 26.70
CA THR A 419 27.91 -42.51 26.73
C THR A 419 29.38 -42.14 26.94
N PRO A 420 30.00 -42.56 28.07
CA PRO A 420 31.42 -42.31 28.25
C PRO A 420 32.20 -43.08 27.18
N PRO A 421 33.32 -42.53 26.67
CA PRO A 421 34.17 -43.29 25.77
C PRO A 421 34.67 -44.54 26.49
N GLU A 422 34.65 -45.69 25.81
CA GLU A 422 35.25 -46.90 26.35
C GLU A 422 36.78 -46.75 26.32
N PRO A 423 37.48 -46.89 27.46
CA PRO A 423 38.94 -46.81 27.46
C PRO A 423 39.52 -47.98 26.66
N GLY A 424 40.28 -47.65 25.62
CA GLY A 424 41.10 -48.62 24.89
C GLY A 424 42.26 -49.15 25.75
N PRO A 425 42.85 -50.30 25.38
CA PRO A 425 43.98 -50.86 26.11
C PRO A 425 45.16 -49.87 26.12
N VAL A 426 45.58 -49.43 27.31
CA VAL A 426 46.79 -48.62 27.50
C VAL A 426 47.97 -49.57 27.63
N GLY A 427 48.64 -49.88 26.51
CA GLY A 427 49.80 -50.75 26.46
C GLY A 427 50.29 -50.99 25.03
N ASN A 428 51.57 -51.34 24.87
CA ASN A 428 52.26 -51.47 23.59
C ASN A 428 51.91 -52.78 22.83
N THR A 429 50.62 -53.10 22.74
CA THR A 429 50.17 -54.40 22.20
C THR A 429 48.87 -54.30 21.40
N THR A 430 48.71 -53.25 20.61
CA THR A 430 47.82 -53.28 19.44
C THR A 430 48.55 -52.66 18.26
N GLN A 431 49.16 -53.51 17.42
CA GLN A 431 49.37 -53.13 16.03
C GLN A 431 47.99 -53.11 15.38
N ASP A 432 47.43 -51.92 15.21
CA ASP A 432 46.30 -51.73 14.29
C ASP A 432 46.84 -51.95 12.87
N VAL A 433 46.74 -53.19 12.40
CA VAL A 433 46.97 -53.51 10.99
C VAL A 433 45.69 -53.17 10.25
N ILE A 434 45.72 -52.06 9.52
CA ILE A 434 44.69 -51.75 8.52
C ILE A 434 44.86 -52.77 7.40
N VAL A 435 44.05 -53.82 7.42
CA VAL A 435 43.93 -54.74 6.28
C VAL A 435 42.84 -54.16 5.38
N ALA A 436 43.20 -53.81 4.15
CA ALA A 436 42.21 -53.47 3.14
C ALA A 436 41.31 -54.68 2.93
N ASP A 437 40.02 -54.56 3.25
CA ASP A 437 39.06 -55.62 2.96
C ASP A 437 38.99 -55.76 1.44
N GLY A 438 39.43 -56.91 0.94
CA GLY A 438 39.50 -57.19 -0.49
C GLY A 438 38.10 -57.15 -1.07
N CYS A 439 37.87 -56.21 -1.97
CA CYS A 439 36.59 -56.05 -2.64
C CYS A 439 36.40 -57.19 -3.65
N GLU A 440 35.73 -58.28 -3.25
CA GLU A 440 35.25 -59.32 -4.19
C GLU A 440 34.01 -58.84 -4.93
N ALA A 441 34.19 -57.86 -5.82
CA ALA A 441 33.16 -57.43 -6.74
C ALA A 441 33.26 -58.22 -8.06
N ALA A 442 32.15 -58.82 -8.51
CA ALA A 442 32.04 -59.38 -9.85
C ALA A 442 32.38 -58.30 -10.91
N PHE A 443 32.95 -58.73 -12.06
CA PHE A 443 33.57 -57.96 -13.15
C PHE A 443 32.88 -56.66 -13.64
N ASN A 444 31.66 -56.37 -13.18
CA ASN A 444 30.85 -55.24 -13.62
C ASN A 444 30.71 -54.12 -12.56
N HIS A 445 31.28 -54.27 -11.36
CA HIS A 445 31.27 -53.23 -10.32
C HIS A 445 32.69 -52.73 -10.04
N ARG A 446 32.92 -51.42 -10.19
CA ARG A 446 34.17 -50.78 -9.76
C ARG A 446 34.15 -50.58 -8.25
N CYS A 447 35.17 -51.07 -7.56
CA CYS A 447 35.40 -50.75 -6.16
C CYS A 447 35.67 -49.25 -6.04
N ILE A 448 34.91 -48.58 -5.18
CA ILE A 448 35.13 -47.17 -4.85
C ILE A 448 36.35 -47.12 -3.93
N ASP A 449 37.30 -46.22 -4.24
CA ASP A 449 38.51 -46.03 -3.44
C ASP A 449 38.17 -45.82 -1.96
N VAL A 450 38.97 -46.43 -1.09
CA VAL A 450 38.88 -46.30 0.36
C VAL A 450 39.04 -44.82 0.72
N ILE A 451 37.95 -44.20 1.19
CA ILE A 451 37.99 -42.84 1.71
C ILE A 451 38.53 -42.93 3.13
N ASP A 452 39.63 -42.24 3.38
CA ASP A 452 40.27 -42.11 4.69
C ASP A 452 39.41 -41.21 5.61
N THR A 453 38.21 -41.67 5.95
CA THR A 453 37.42 -41.05 7.01
C THR A 453 37.91 -41.62 8.34
N PRO A 454 38.32 -40.77 9.31
CA PRO A 454 38.64 -41.26 10.64
C PRO A 454 37.41 -41.97 11.19
N ASN A 455 37.55 -43.27 11.43
CA ASN A 455 36.55 -44.06 12.14
C ASN A 455 36.33 -43.40 13.50
N HIS A 456 35.12 -42.91 13.73
CA HIS A 456 34.67 -42.62 15.08
C HIS A 456 34.48 -43.97 15.78
N ARG A 457 35.47 -44.37 16.58
CA ARG A 457 35.24 -45.25 17.74
C ARG A 457 34.76 -44.39 18.90
#